data_AF-A0A9J7BWQ9-F1
#
_entry.id   AF-A0A9J7BWQ9-F1
#
_cell.length_a   1.000
_cell.length_b   1.000
_cell.length_c   1.000
_cell.angle_alpha   90.00
_cell.angle_beta   90.00
_cell.angle_gamma   90.00
#
_symmetry.space_group_name_H-M   'P 1'
#
loop_
_entity.id
_entity.type
_entity.pdbx_description
1 polymer ?
#
loop_
_entity_poly.entity_id
_entity_poly.type
_entity_poly.pdbx_seq_one_letter_code
_entity_poly.pdbx_strand_id
1 'polypeptide(L)'
;MSPPPLERAPLAYENPTFLNSADGRLIRILAEYTEPLARFRREQIQDTVVFFGSARFRGKEEADHALELLDKPGATKAAPSAEQPATIPDIVEGKASNLQRKRAVAAVEMARYYEDARRLAFMLTQWAKTIPSRRHRFVVTSGGGPGIMEAANRGAHEAGGKTIGLNIRLPFEQAPNPYITPSLNFEFHYFFMRKLWFAYLSKALVVFPGGFGTIDEMFEILTLTQTEKLAKKITVVVYGSDYWKRVFNIQALVDTGAISPDDVALFQFADTPEEAFECLKQGLTENYLIPEAAGSRRPEVSTDPELLPGVSIEEILPPDVARTRR
;
A
#
# COMPACT_ATOMS: atom_id res chain seq x y z
N MET A 1 12.20 -24.84 58.83
CA MET A 1 11.36 -23.69 58.38
C MET A 1 10.60 -24.14 57.16
N SER A 2 9.29 -23.93 57.11
CA SER A 2 8.50 -24.19 55.90
C SER A 2 8.81 -23.13 54.84
N PRO A 3 8.89 -23.50 53.55
CA PRO A 3 9.14 -22.52 52.49
C PRO A 3 8.01 -21.48 52.45
N PRO A 4 8.34 -20.22 52.06
CA PRO A 4 7.32 -19.19 51.92
C PRO A 4 6.31 -19.57 50.82
N PRO A 5 5.05 -19.10 50.92
CA PRO A 5 4.04 -19.33 49.89
C PRO A 5 4.46 -18.67 48.57
N LEU A 6 4.16 -19.34 47.46
CA LEU A 6 4.46 -18.84 46.12
C LEU A 6 3.43 -17.80 45.68
N GLU A 7 3.91 -16.77 44.98
CA GLU A 7 3.05 -15.87 44.22
C GLU A 7 2.43 -16.60 43.02
N ARG A 8 1.23 -16.14 42.61
CA ARG A 8 0.58 -16.70 41.42
C ARG A 8 1.37 -16.30 40.17
N ALA A 9 1.67 -17.27 39.32
CA ALA A 9 2.23 -16.99 38.01
C ALA A 9 1.26 -16.15 37.16
N PRO A 10 1.75 -15.23 36.33
CA PRO A 10 0.90 -14.47 35.40
C PRO A 10 0.30 -15.40 34.35
N LEU A 11 -0.88 -15.04 33.84
CA LEU A 11 -1.47 -15.73 32.69
C LEU A 11 -0.56 -15.54 31.47
N ALA A 12 -0.44 -16.57 30.62
CA ALA A 12 0.51 -16.56 29.51
C ALA A 12 0.28 -15.39 28.54
N TYR A 13 -0.99 -15.05 28.27
CA TYR A 13 -1.37 -13.93 27.41
C TYR A 13 -1.23 -12.54 28.07
N GLU A 14 -0.91 -12.49 29.37
CA GLU A 14 -0.60 -11.27 30.12
C GLU A 14 0.89 -11.20 30.50
N ASN A 15 1.70 -12.20 30.12
CA ASN A 15 3.11 -12.28 30.47
C ASN A 15 3.99 -11.60 29.39
N PRO A 16 4.49 -10.37 29.62
CA PRO A 16 5.28 -9.64 28.62
C PRO A 16 6.63 -10.30 28.34
N THR A 17 7.22 -11.00 29.30
CA THR A 17 8.48 -11.74 29.11
C THR A 17 8.28 -12.85 28.09
N PHE A 18 7.19 -13.61 28.20
CA PHE A 18 6.83 -14.64 27.23
C PHE A 18 6.47 -14.02 25.87
N LEU A 19 5.55 -13.05 25.82
CA LEU A 19 5.08 -12.47 24.57
C LEU A 19 6.19 -11.79 23.74
N ASN A 20 7.17 -11.18 24.40
CA ASN A 20 8.30 -10.54 23.73
C ASN A 20 9.47 -11.50 23.42
N SER A 21 9.47 -12.71 23.99
CA SER A 21 10.48 -13.73 23.70
C SER A 21 10.36 -14.33 22.29
N ALA A 22 11.32 -15.18 21.94
CA ALA A 22 11.27 -15.98 20.72
C ALA A 22 10.03 -16.90 20.68
N ASP A 23 9.64 -17.48 21.82
CA ASP A 23 8.50 -18.39 21.92
C ASP A 23 7.16 -17.66 21.70
N GLY A 24 7.08 -16.39 22.13
CA GLY A 24 5.91 -15.53 21.89
C GLY A 24 5.80 -15.00 20.45
N ARG A 25 6.79 -15.23 19.58
CA ARG A 25 6.83 -14.70 18.21
C ARG A 25 5.63 -15.15 17.37
N LEU A 26 5.25 -16.43 17.45
CA LEU A 26 4.13 -16.96 16.67
C LEU A 26 2.80 -16.27 17.03
N ILE A 27 2.60 -15.99 18.32
CA ILE A 27 1.41 -15.29 18.82
C ILE A 27 1.38 -13.85 18.30
N ARG A 28 2.52 -13.14 18.28
CA ARG A 28 2.61 -11.79 17.71
C ARG A 28 2.32 -11.76 16.20
N ILE A 29 2.83 -12.73 15.45
CA ILE A 29 2.51 -12.87 14.03
C ILE A 29 1.01 -13.12 13.84
N LEU A 30 0.42 -14.01 14.62
CA LEU A 30 -1.01 -14.30 14.55
C LEU A 30 -1.86 -13.07 14.96
N ALA A 31 -1.38 -12.24 15.88
CA ALA A 31 -2.02 -10.98 16.23
C ALA A 31 -2.01 -9.98 15.06
N GLU A 32 -0.88 -9.84 14.36
CA GLU A 32 -0.77 -9.01 13.14
C GLU A 32 -1.56 -9.57 11.93
N TYR A 33 -2.05 -10.80 12.02
CA TYR A 33 -3.03 -11.35 11.09
C TYR A 33 -4.47 -11.07 11.55
N THR A 34 -4.80 -11.46 12.77
CA THR A 34 -6.20 -11.49 13.23
C THR A 34 -6.76 -10.11 13.56
N GLU A 35 -5.94 -9.18 14.08
CA GLU A 35 -6.39 -7.84 14.44
C GLU A 35 -6.78 -7.01 13.21
N PRO A 36 -5.97 -6.94 12.12
CA PRO A 36 -6.38 -6.22 10.92
C PRO A 36 -7.64 -6.80 10.28
N LEU A 37 -7.74 -8.14 10.23
CA LEU A 37 -8.93 -8.82 9.71
C LEU A 37 -10.20 -8.43 10.49
N ALA A 38 -10.12 -8.39 11.82
CA ALA A 38 -11.24 -8.00 12.67
C ALA A 38 -11.67 -6.54 12.42
N ARG A 39 -10.70 -5.63 12.27
CA ARG A 39 -10.99 -4.22 11.98
C ARG A 39 -11.55 -4.02 10.58
N PHE A 40 -11.03 -4.68 9.54
CA PHE A 40 -11.61 -4.61 8.21
C PHE A 40 -13.07 -5.08 8.18
N ARG A 41 -13.40 -6.16 8.91
CA ARG A 41 -14.80 -6.62 9.04
C ARG A 41 -15.68 -5.59 9.75
N ARG A 42 -15.24 -5.06 10.90
CA ARG A 42 -15.98 -4.04 11.65
C ARG A 42 -16.22 -2.78 10.82
N GLU A 43 -15.21 -2.36 10.07
CA GLU A 43 -15.26 -1.19 9.21
C GLU A 43 -15.92 -1.46 7.85
N GLN A 44 -16.40 -2.69 7.62
CA GLN A 44 -17.07 -3.14 6.40
C GLN A 44 -16.23 -2.91 5.14
N ILE A 45 -14.92 -3.14 5.20
CA ILE A 45 -14.03 -3.08 4.04
C ILE A 45 -14.16 -4.38 3.26
N GLN A 46 -14.50 -4.28 1.98
CA GLN A 46 -14.58 -5.43 1.09
C GLN A 46 -13.30 -5.63 0.30
N ASP A 47 -12.83 -4.56 -0.34
CA ASP A 47 -11.69 -4.59 -1.24
C ASP A 47 -11.03 -3.21 -1.34
N THR A 48 -9.77 -3.23 -1.77
CA THR A 48 -8.91 -2.03 -1.76
C THR A 48 -8.26 -1.78 -3.11
N VAL A 49 -7.84 -0.53 -3.31
CA VAL A 49 -6.87 -0.16 -4.35
C VAL A 49 -5.65 0.41 -3.64
N VAL A 50 -4.50 -0.21 -3.89
CA VAL A 50 -3.26 0.11 -3.19
C VAL A 50 -2.48 1.15 -3.99
N PHE A 51 -1.98 2.17 -3.30
CA PHE A 51 -1.12 3.21 -3.86
C PHE A 51 0.27 3.11 -3.26
N PHE A 52 1.27 2.91 -4.13
CA PHE A 52 2.67 2.95 -3.77
C PHE A 52 3.38 4.10 -4.48
N GLY A 53 4.43 4.60 -3.83
CA GLY A 53 5.31 5.62 -4.36
C GLY A 53 6.26 6.11 -3.28
N SER A 54 7.07 7.09 -3.62
CA SER A 54 8.05 7.63 -2.68
C SER A 54 7.41 8.28 -1.45
N ALA A 55 8.00 8.00 -0.29
CA ALA A 55 7.74 8.71 0.96
C ALA A 55 8.40 10.11 1.01
N ARG A 56 9.24 10.47 0.02
CA ARG A 56 9.99 11.73 0.01
C ARG A 56 9.32 12.84 -0.80
N PHE A 57 8.19 12.57 -1.44
CA PHE A 57 7.48 13.59 -2.21
C PHE A 57 6.66 14.46 -1.25
N ARG A 58 6.40 15.71 -1.61
CA ARG A 58 5.54 16.60 -0.82
C ARG A 58 4.65 17.41 -1.75
N GLY A 59 3.51 17.86 -1.24
CA GLY A 59 2.58 18.70 -1.99
C GLY A 59 3.19 20.04 -2.36
N LYS A 60 2.64 20.68 -3.40
CA LYS A 60 3.18 21.94 -3.94
C LYS A 60 3.22 23.07 -2.91
N GLU A 61 2.22 23.14 -2.04
CA GLU A 61 2.11 24.14 -0.95
C GLU A 61 3.23 24.02 0.10
N GLU A 62 3.80 22.83 0.30
CA GLU A 62 4.93 22.59 1.20
C GLU A 62 6.29 22.65 0.49
N ALA A 63 6.32 22.28 -0.81
CA ALA A 63 7.52 22.33 -1.63
C ALA A 63 8.10 23.75 -1.77
N ASP A 64 7.24 24.77 -1.73
CA ASP A 64 7.63 26.18 -1.77
C ASP A 64 8.23 26.67 -0.43
N HIS A 65 8.07 25.94 0.69
CA HIS A 65 8.46 26.43 2.02
C HIS A 65 9.46 25.59 2.84
N ALA A 66 9.85 24.37 2.43
CA ALA A 66 11.03 23.71 3.00
C ALA A 66 11.50 22.54 2.11
N LEU A 67 12.61 22.75 1.37
CA LEU A 67 13.29 21.72 0.59
C LEU A 67 14.17 20.81 1.49
N GLU A 68 13.64 20.35 2.62
CA GLU A 68 14.33 19.36 3.45
C GLU A 68 13.99 17.95 2.96
N LEU A 69 14.85 17.44 2.06
CA LEU A 69 14.93 16.00 1.84
C LEU A 69 15.36 15.36 3.16
N LEU A 70 14.56 14.43 3.69
CA LEU A 70 14.94 13.66 4.86
C LEU A 70 15.89 12.53 4.46
N ASP A 71 16.91 12.28 5.27
CA ASP A 71 17.91 11.22 5.05
C ASP A 71 17.25 9.87 4.75
N LYS A 72 16.17 9.56 5.46
CA LYS A 72 15.37 8.34 5.31
C LYS A 72 13.88 8.67 5.52
N PRO A 73 12.94 7.90 4.93
CA PRO A 73 11.53 8.00 5.30
C PRO A 73 11.37 7.91 6.83
N GLY A 74 10.77 8.93 7.45
CA GLY A 74 10.62 9.00 8.92
C GLY A 74 11.86 9.45 9.70
N ALA A 75 12.89 10.02 9.05
CA ALA A 75 14.01 10.63 9.77
C ALA A 75 13.60 12.00 10.34
N THR A 76 13.98 12.30 11.58
CA THR A 76 13.83 13.64 12.19
C THR A 76 14.97 14.59 11.83
N LYS A 77 16.00 14.09 11.13
CA LYS A 77 17.14 14.87 10.65
C LYS A 77 17.04 15.08 9.14
N ALA A 78 17.17 16.33 8.74
CA ALA A 78 17.32 16.69 7.34
C ALA A 78 18.59 16.04 6.75
N ALA A 79 18.53 15.71 5.47
CA ALA A 79 19.69 15.23 4.74
C ALA A 79 20.81 16.29 4.75
N PRO A 80 22.09 15.88 4.66
CA PRO A 80 23.21 16.80 4.56
C PRO A 80 22.97 17.90 3.51
N SER A 81 23.49 19.11 3.70
CA SER A 81 23.28 20.23 2.76
C SER A 81 23.71 19.92 1.32
N ALA A 82 24.78 19.14 1.14
CA ALA A 82 25.23 18.64 -0.16
C ALA A 82 24.19 17.75 -0.86
N GLU A 83 23.26 17.20 -0.09
CA GLU A 83 22.19 16.31 -0.49
C GLU A 83 20.83 17.02 -0.60
N GLN A 84 20.73 18.29 -0.26
CA GLN A 84 19.48 19.02 -0.40
C GLN A 84 19.29 19.53 -1.85
N PRO A 85 18.06 19.77 -2.32
CA PRO A 85 17.82 20.45 -3.58
C PRO A 85 18.44 21.85 -3.56
N ALA A 86 18.98 22.30 -4.69
CA ALA A 86 19.50 23.67 -4.80
C ALA A 86 18.36 24.70 -4.73
N THR A 87 18.60 25.84 -4.07
CA THR A 87 17.70 26.99 -4.14
C THR A 87 17.86 27.73 -5.46
N ILE A 88 16.87 28.51 -5.89
CA ILE A 88 16.96 29.33 -7.12
C ILE A 88 18.19 30.27 -7.08
N PRO A 89 18.48 30.97 -5.98
CA PRO A 89 19.71 31.77 -5.86
C PRO A 89 21.00 30.95 -6.08
N ASP A 90 21.13 29.76 -5.47
CA ASP A 90 22.33 28.92 -5.63
C ASP A 90 22.54 28.42 -7.07
N ILE A 91 21.44 28.19 -7.79
CA ILE A 91 21.45 27.80 -9.21
C ILE A 91 21.94 28.95 -10.08
N VAL A 92 21.42 30.16 -9.84
CA VAL A 92 21.75 31.39 -10.61
C VAL A 92 23.17 31.84 -10.32
N GLU A 93 23.62 31.78 -9.07
CA GLU A 93 24.97 32.17 -8.64
C GLU A 93 26.06 31.12 -8.97
N GLY A 94 25.68 29.99 -9.59
CA GLY A 94 26.64 28.96 -9.99
C GLY A 94 27.19 28.10 -8.84
N LYS A 95 26.66 28.26 -7.62
CA LYS A 95 27.13 27.57 -6.39
C LYS A 95 26.59 26.14 -6.25
N ALA A 96 25.48 25.84 -6.91
CA ALA A 96 24.84 24.52 -6.85
C ALA A 96 25.62 23.44 -7.60
N SER A 97 25.92 22.33 -6.90
CA SER A 97 26.48 21.13 -7.52
C SER A 97 25.51 20.48 -8.52
N ASN A 98 26.03 19.63 -9.40
CA ASN A 98 25.22 18.88 -10.38
C ASN A 98 24.12 18.04 -9.70
N LEU A 99 24.39 17.45 -8.54
CA LEU A 99 23.41 16.66 -7.80
C LEU A 99 22.29 17.53 -7.24
N GLN A 100 22.61 18.69 -6.67
CA GLN A 100 21.63 19.61 -6.10
C GLN A 100 20.72 20.21 -7.20
N ARG A 101 21.26 20.51 -8.38
CA ARG A 101 20.47 20.92 -9.57
C ARG A 101 19.51 19.81 -10.02
N LYS A 102 20.00 18.57 -10.14
CA LYS A 102 19.15 17.41 -10.49
C LYS A 102 18.04 17.19 -9.46
N ARG A 103 18.33 17.36 -8.17
CA ARG A 103 17.35 17.24 -7.08
C ARG A 103 16.32 18.37 -7.10
N ALA A 104 16.68 19.59 -7.47
CA ALA A 104 15.74 20.70 -7.63
C ALA A 104 14.74 20.42 -8.78
N VAL A 105 15.23 19.96 -9.93
CA VAL A 105 14.35 19.56 -11.05
C VAL A 105 13.44 18.40 -10.64
N ALA A 106 14.01 17.38 -9.99
CA ALA A 106 13.24 16.26 -9.48
C ALA A 106 12.16 16.72 -8.50
N ALA A 107 12.44 17.66 -7.60
CA ALA A 107 11.46 18.15 -6.63
C ALA A 107 10.19 18.71 -7.30
N VAL A 108 10.33 19.45 -8.40
CA VAL A 108 9.19 19.95 -9.19
C VAL A 108 8.39 18.81 -9.80
N GLU A 109 9.07 17.84 -10.39
CA GLU A 109 8.44 16.63 -10.95
C GLU A 109 7.71 15.83 -9.86
N MET A 110 8.30 15.72 -8.66
CA MET A 110 7.74 15.01 -7.53
C MET A 110 6.53 15.71 -6.92
N ALA A 111 6.50 17.05 -6.90
CA ALA A 111 5.32 17.82 -6.51
C ALA A 111 4.15 17.58 -7.47
N ARG A 112 4.43 17.46 -8.79
CA ARG A 112 3.42 17.07 -9.77
C ARG A 112 2.86 15.68 -9.46
N TYR A 113 3.72 14.68 -9.21
CA TYR A 113 3.25 13.33 -8.88
C TYR A 113 2.42 13.27 -7.59
N TYR A 114 2.71 14.11 -6.61
CA TYR A 114 1.87 14.23 -5.41
C TYR A 114 0.45 14.68 -5.77
N GLU A 115 0.29 15.78 -6.51
CA GLU A 115 -1.04 16.26 -6.90
C GLU A 115 -1.76 15.28 -7.83
N ASP A 116 -1.02 14.62 -8.72
CA ASP A 116 -1.57 13.59 -9.61
C ASP A 116 -2.11 12.39 -8.80
N ALA A 117 -1.37 11.92 -7.79
CA ALA A 117 -1.82 10.83 -6.90
C ALA A 117 -3.05 11.21 -6.07
N ARG A 118 -3.07 12.44 -5.55
CA ARG A 118 -4.23 12.99 -4.83
C ARG A 118 -5.46 13.06 -5.73
N ARG A 119 -5.32 13.61 -6.94
CA ARG A 119 -6.41 13.70 -7.93
C ARG A 119 -6.93 12.33 -8.34
N LEU A 120 -6.04 11.39 -8.65
CA LEU A 120 -6.42 10.03 -9.02
C LEU A 120 -7.19 9.33 -7.90
N ALA A 121 -6.70 9.41 -6.65
CA ALA A 121 -7.38 8.82 -5.50
C ALA A 121 -8.75 9.46 -5.22
N PHE A 122 -8.88 10.77 -5.44
CA PHE A 122 -10.16 11.48 -5.35
C PHE A 122 -11.16 10.95 -6.39
N MET A 123 -10.76 10.89 -7.66
CA MET A 123 -11.60 10.39 -8.77
C MET A 123 -12.04 8.93 -8.53
N LEU A 124 -11.09 8.08 -8.15
CA LEU A 124 -11.35 6.68 -7.79
C LEU A 124 -12.38 6.57 -6.68
N THR A 125 -12.23 7.36 -5.61
CA THR A 125 -13.12 7.32 -4.45
C THR A 125 -14.52 7.82 -4.79
N GLN A 126 -14.64 8.91 -5.57
CA GLN A 126 -15.94 9.40 -6.04
C GLN A 126 -16.67 8.32 -6.85
N TRP A 127 -15.98 7.69 -7.79
CA TRP A 127 -16.55 6.62 -8.59
C TRP A 127 -16.93 5.40 -7.75
N ALA A 128 -16.05 4.94 -6.85
CA ALA A 128 -16.31 3.79 -6.00
C ALA A 128 -17.58 3.97 -5.13
N LYS A 129 -17.86 5.20 -4.68
CA LYS A 129 -19.09 5.54 -3.93
C LYS A 129 -20.37 5.43 -4.75
N THR A 130 -20.29 5.50 -6.08
CA THR A 130 -21.45 5.30 -6.96
C THR A 130 -21.84 3.83 -7.11
N ILE A 131 -20.96 2.90 -6.72
CA ILE A 131 -21.17 1.46 -6.87
C ILE A 131 -22.06 0.95 -5.74
N PRO A 132 -23.24 0.38 -6.02
CA PRO A 132 -24.11 -0.17 -4.99
C PRO A 132 -23.44 -1.36 -4.28
N SER A 133 -23.21 -1.24 -2.97
CA SER A 133 -22.64 -2.31 -2.16
C SER A 133 -23.00 -2.12 -0.68
N ARG A 134 -23.13 -3.24 0.06
CA ARG A 134 -23.30 -3.22 1.52
C ARG A 134 -22.00 -2.94 2.28
N ARG A 135 -20.86 -3.18 1.64
CA ARG A 135 -19.50 -3.00 2.19
C ARG A 135 -18.74 -1.99 1.32
N HIS A 136 -17.80 -1.25 1.89
CA HIS A 136 -16.99 -0.30 1.16
C HIS A 136 -16.07 -1.01 0.15
N ARG A 137 -16.14 -0.58 -1.11
CA ARG A 137 -15.34 -1.11 -2.21
C ARG A 137 -14.25 -0.16 -2.63
N PHE A 138 -13.18 -0.71 -3.18
CA PHE A 138 -12.05 -0.04 -3.79
C PHE A 138 -11.47 1.06 -2.89
N VAL A 139 -11.40 0.76 -1.59
CA VAL A 139 -10.95 1.70 -0.57
C VAL A 139 -9.48 1.98 -0.75
N VAL A 140 -9.12 3.26 -0.85
CA VAL A 140 -7.73 3.68 -1.06
C VAL A 140 -6.88 3.26 0.14
N THR A 141 -5.85 2.49 -0.15
CA THR A 141 -4.91 1.94 0.83
C THR A 141 -3.50 2.35 0.47
N SER A 142 -2.74 2.79 1.47
CA SER A 142 -1.33 3.16 1.29
C SER A 142 -0.48 2.60 2.42
N GLY A 143 0.84 2.82 2.35
CA GLY A 143 1.74 2.53 3.45
C GLY A 143 1.66 3.50 4.63
N GLY A 144 0.78 4.50 4.59
CA GLY A 144 0.46 5.39 5.72
C GLY A 144 1.48 6.49 6.03
N GLY A 145 2.60 6.54 5.32
CA GLY A 145 3.62 7.58 5.45
C GLY A 145 3.31 8.86 4.65
N PRO A 146 4.29 9.79 4.57
CA PRO A 146 4.20 11.01 3.76
C PRO A 146 4.36 10.72 2.25
N GLY A 147 4.34 11.78 1.42
CA GLY A 147 4.51 11.69 -0.03
C GLY A 147 3.34 11.06 -0.75
N ILE A 148 3.59 10.17 -1.71
CA ILE A 148 2.50 9.58 -2.51
C ILE A 148 1.48 8.88 -1.63
N MET A 149 1.94 8.23 -0.56
CA MET A 149 1.06 7.54 0.38
C MET A 149 0.06 8.50 1.01
N GLU A 150 0.55 9.65 1.48
CA GLU A 150 -0.28 10.72 2.00
C GLU A 150 -1.17 11.32 0.92
N ALA A 151 -0.64 11.64 -0.26
CA ALA A 151 -1.40 12.21 -1.37
C ALA A 151 -2.63 11.33 -1.71
N ALA A 152 -2.42 10.02 -1.81
CA ALA A 152 -3.49 9.06 -2.06
C ALA A 152 -4.53 9.07 -0.92
N ASN A 153 -4.09 9.00 0.34
CA ASN A 153 -5.01 9.08 1.47
C ASN A 153 -5.76 10.42 1.52
N ARG A 154 -5.08 11.54 1.26
CA ARG A 154 -5.67 12.88 1.21
C ARG A 154 -6.75 12.97 0.14
N GLY A 155 -6.46 12.55 -1.09
CA GLY A 155 -7.43 12.60 -2.18
C GLY A 155 -8.70 11.80 -1.89
N ALA A 156 -8.55 10.60 -1.33
CA ALA A 156 -9.68 9.77 -0.93
C ALA A 156 -10.46 10.36 0.26
N HIS A 157 -9.76 10.94 1.24
CA HIS A 157 -10.37 11.64 2.36
C HIS A 157 -11.19 12.86 1.90
N GLU A 158 -10.66 13.67 0.99
CA GLU A 158 -11.34 14.84 0.41
C GLU A 158 -12.58 14.46 -0.40
N ALA A 159 -12.61 13.26 -1.00
CA ALA A 159 -13.80 12.69 -1.63
C ALA A 159 -14.85 12.16 -0.62
N GLY A 160 -14.57 12.24 0.68
CA GLY A 160 -15.41 11.73 1.76
C GLY A 160 -15.48 10.21 1.79
N GLY A 161 -14.40 9.51 1.39
CA GLY A 161 -14.25 8.06 1.52
C GLY A 161 -13.45 7.66 2.75
N LYS A 162 -13.53 6.38 3.14
CA LYS A 162 -12.58 5.79 4.09
C LYS A 162 -11.22 5.62 3.43
N THR A 163 -10.17 5.61 4.25
CA THR A 163 -8.77 5.54 3.82
C THR A 163 -7.98 4.65 4.78
N ILE A 164 -7.11 3.80 4.25
CA ILE A 164 -6.34 2.83 5.03
C ILE A 164 -4.86 3.19 4.99
N GLY A 165 -4.22 3.13 6.16
CA GLY A 165 -2.78 3.25 6.30
C GLY A 165 -2.20 1.99 6.93
N LEU A 166 -1.40 1.25 6.17
CA LEU A 166 -0.66 0.09 6.66
C LEU A 166 0.78 0.53 6.94
N ASN A 167 1.04 1.10 8.13
CA ASN A 167 2.37 1.56 8.53
C ASN A 167 3.27 0.40 8.99
N ILE A 168 4.58 0.63 9.02
CA ILE A 168 5.56 -0.30 9.58
C ILE A 168 6.38 0.42 10.65
N ARG A 169 6.64 -0.25 11.77
CA ARG A 169 7.54 0.26 12.79
C ARG A 169 8.97 0.26 12.27
N LEU A 170 9.55 1.44 12.13
CA LEU A 170 10.93 1.64 11.71
C LEU A 170 11.80 2.09 12.90
N PRO A 171 13.14 1.95 12.82
CA PRO A 171 14.06 2.49 13.83
C PRO A 171 13.99 4.03 13.99
N PHE A 172 13.32 4.72 13.07
CA PHE A 172 13.12 6.16 13.04
C PHE A 172 11.61 6.43 12.97
N GLU A 173 11.16 7.52 13.57
CA GLU A 173 9.74 7.81 13.75
C GLU A 173 9.10 8.29 12.44
N GLN A 174 8.41 7.38 11.74
CA GLN A 174 7.47 7.74 10.68
C GLN A 174 6.08 7.91 11.29
N ALA A 175 5.65 9.16 11.44
CA ALA A 175 4.28 9.43 11.87
C ALA A 175 3.27 9.01 10.77
N PRO A 176 2.12 8.42 11.14
CA PRO A 176 1.02 8.19 10.21
C PRO A 176 0.52 9.52 9.65
N ASN A 177 0.25 9.59 8.36
CA ASN A 177 -0.31 10.81 7.77
C ASN A 177 -1.74 11.10 8.29
N PRO A 178 -2.15 12.38 8.40
CA PRO A 178 -3.36 12.77 9.11
C PRO A 178 -4.67 12.43 8.37
N TYR A 179 -4.59 11.99 7.11
CA TYR A 179 -5.75 11.71 6.27
C TYR A 179 -6.22 10.25 6.37
N ILE A 180 -5.53 9.41 7.15
CA ILE A 180 -5.92 8.03 7.42
C ILE A 180 -7.16 8.02 8.32
N THR A 181 -8.14 7.17 8.01
CA THR A 181 -9.30 6.96 8.89
C THR A 181 -8.81 6.36 10.22
N PRO A 182 -9.13 6.95 11.39
CA PRO A 182 -8.54 6.52 12.67
C PRO A 182 -8.71 5.02 12.97
N SER A 183 -9.88 4.45 12.65
CA SER A 183 -10.18 3.02 12.81
C SER A 183 -9.48 2.10 11.80
N LEU A 184 -8.75 2.65 10.83
CA LEU A 184 -8.02 1.97 9.76
C LEU A 184 -6.54 2.38 9.66
N ASN A 185 -6.00 2.98 10.73
CA ASN A 185 -4.56 3.17 10.93
C ASN A 185 -3.95 1.91 11.58
N PHE A 186 -3.11 1.19 10.85
CA PHE A 186 -2.44 -0.02 11.31
C PHE A 186 -0.94 0.20 11.41
N GLU A 187 -0.30 -0.39 12.41
CA GLU A 187 1.15 -0.41 12.56
C GLU A 187 1.62 -1.86 12.68
N PHE A 188 2.47 -2.30 11.74
CA PHE A 188 3.05 -3.63 11.72
C PHE A 188 4.47 -3.62 12.29
N HIS A 189 4.86 -4.70 12.96
CA HIS A 189 6.26 -4.98 13.27
C HIS A 189 6.89 -5.88 12.20
N TYR A 190 6.14 -6.85 11.66
CA TYR A 190 6.65 -7.80 10.68
C TYR A 190 6.37 -7.32 9.24
N PHE A 191 7.44 -7.07 8.47
CA PHE A 191 7.34 -6.64 7.07
C PHE A 191 6.49 -7.57 6.20
N PHE A 192 6.65 -8.89 6.34
CA PHE A 192 5.88 -9.86 5.55
C PHE A 192 4.38 -9.85 5.89
N MET A 193 4.01 -9.50 7.12
CA MET A 193 2.59 -9.36 7.49
C MET A 193 1.98 -8.14 6.83
N ARG A 194 2.72 -7.03 6.80
CA ARG A 194 2.29 -5.82 6.07
C ARG A 194 2.11 -6.09 4.57
N LYS A 195 3.07 -6.77 3.95
CA LYS A 195 3.01 -7.19 2.54
C LYS A 195 1.81 -8.06 2.23
N LEU A 196 1.54 -9.05 3.10
CA LEU A 196 0.32 -9.85 3.03
C LEU A 196 -0.93 -8.97 2.99
N TRP A 197 -1.03 -7.94 3.84
CA TRP A 197 -2.20 -7.06 3.87
C TRP A 197 -2.32 -6.13 2.66
N PHE A 198 -1.21 -5.72 2.04
CA PHE A 198 -1.27 -5.05 0.74
C PHE A 198 -1.82 -5.98 -0.33
N ALA A 199 -1.40 -7.25 -0.35
CA ALA A 199 -1.86 -8.20 -1.34
C ALA A 199 -3.29 -8.70 -1.08
N TYR A 200 -3.71 -8.93 0.17
CA TYR A 200 -4.89 -9.73 0.53
C TYR A 200 -6.22 -9.11 0.10
N LEU A 201 -6.45 -7.81 0.33
CA LEU A 201 -7.69 -7.13 -0.08
C LEU A 201 -7.58 -6.39 -1.41
N SER A 202 -6.38 -6.25 -1.96
CA SER A 202 -6.14 -5.46 -3.18
C SER A 202 -6.81 -6.06 -4.41
N LYS A 203 -7.46 -5.20 -5.19
CA LYS A 203 -8.03 -5.50 -6.51
C LYS A 203 -7.29 -4.77 -7.61
N ALA A 204 -6.60 -3.70 -7.25
CA ALA A 204 -5.75 -2.96 -8.15
C ALA A 204 -4.57 -2.34 -7.39
N LEU A 205 -3.50 -2.11 -8.13
CA LEU A 205 -2.30 -1.46 -7.65
C LEU A 205 -1.98 -0.25 -8.53
N VAL A 206 -1.65 0.87 -7.91
CA VAL A 206 -1.15 2.08 -8.56
C VAL A 206 0.25 2.36 -8.07
N VAL A 207 1.21 2.38 -8.99
CA VAL A 207 2.64 2.52 -8.69
C VAL A 207 3.16 3.83 -9.25
N PHE A 208 3.22 4.85 -8.39
CA PHE A 208 3.89 6.11 -8.71
C PHE A 208 5.40 5.99 -8.54
N PRO A 209 6.20 6.90 -9.13
CA PRO A 209 7.65 6.93 -8.96
C PRO A 209 8.08 6.79 -7.50
N GLY A 210 9.11 5.96 -7.27
CA GLY A 210 9.47 5.56 -5.92
C GLY A 210 10.81 4.84 -5.84
N GLY A 211 11.29 4.66 -4.62
CA GLY A 211 12.56 3.98 -4.36
C GLY A 211 12.42 2.48 -4.20
N PHE A 212 13.35 1.86 -3.47
CA PHE A 212 13.40 0.41 -3.28
C PHE A 212 12.14 -0.20 -2.70
N GLY A 213 11.49 0.44 -1.73
CA GLY A 213 10.24 -0.08 -1.17
C GLY A 213 9.11 -0.15 -2.20
N THR A 214 9.01 0.83 -3.09
CA THR A 214 8.02 0.84 -4.18
C THR A 214 8.33 -0.26 -5.21
N ILE A 215 9.61 -0.43 -5.54
CA ILE A 215 10.09 -1.47 -6.47
C ILE A 215 9.82 -2.86 -5.90
N ASP A 216 10.16 -3.09 -4.63
CA ASP A 216 9.94 -4.34 -3.91
C ASP A 216 8.47 -4.78 -3.98
N GLU A 217 7.55 -3.90 -3.59
CA GLU A 217 6.11 -4.20 -3.60
C GLU A 217 5.56 -4.38 -5.03
N MET A 218 6.02 -3.58 -5.99
CA MET A 218 5.61 -3.73 -7.40
C MET A 218 6.01 -5.10 -7.96
N PHE A 219 7.29 -5.49 -7.82
CA PHE A 219 7.76 -6.76 -8.34
C PHE A 219 7.16 -7.94 -7.56
N GLU A 220 6.90 -7.82 -6.26
CA GLU A 220 6.22 -8.86 -5.50
C GLU A 220 4.81 -9.15 -6.07
N ILE A 221 4.02 -8.11 -6.34
CA ILE A 221 2.68 -8.27 -6.94
C ILE A 221 2.74 -8.81 -8.37
N LEU A 222 3.70 -8.33 -9.18
CA LEU A 222 3.88 -8.84 -10.55
C LEU A 222 4.28 -10.33 -10.53
N THR A 223 5.22 -10.74 -9.69
CA THR A 223 5.63 -12.14 -9.56
C THR A 223 4.48 -13.02 -9.03
N LEU A 224 3.71 -12.54 -8.05
CA LEU A 224 2.53 -13.27 -7.56
C LEU A 224 1.44 -13.44 -8.61
N THR A 225 1.28 -12.46 -9.51
CA THR A 225 0.35 -12.51 -10.63
C THR A 225 0.85 -13.46 -11.72
N GLN A 226 2.12 -13.33 -12.11
CA GLN A 226 2.80 -14.19 -13.10
C GLN A 226 2.76 -15.67 -12.70
N THR A 227 2.94 -15.97 -11.41
CA THR A 227 2.95 -17.34 -10.89
C THR A 227 1.56 -17.89 -10.54
N GLU A 228 0.50 -17.14 -10.89
CA GLU A 228 -0.90 -17.45 -10.57
C GLU A 228 -1.13 -17.75 -9.08
N LYS A 229 -0.32 -17.20 -8.16
CA LYS A 229 -0.48 -17.46 -6.72
C LYS A 229 -1.60 -16.65 -6.10
N LEU A 230 -2.09 -15.64 -6.81
CA LEU A 230 -3.29 -14.90 -6.49
C LEU A 230 -4.45 -15.48 -7.31
N ALA A 231 -5.50 -15.98 -6.65
CA ALA A 231 -6.70 -16.42 -7.38
C ALA A 231 -7.47 -15.26 -8.04
N LYS A 232 -7.08 -14.02 -7.72
CA LYS A 232 -7.73 -12.78 -8.18
C LYS A 232 -6.81 -12.04 -9.15
N LYS A 233 -7.41 -11.42 -10.16
CA LYS A 233 -6.69 -10.65 -11.17
C LYS A 233 -6.47 -9.21 -10.70
N ILE A 234 -5.25 -8.85 -10.33
CA ILE A 234 -4.93 -7.48 -9.88
C ILE A 234 -4.69 -6.60 -11.10
N THR A 235 -5.44 -5.50 -11.21
CA THR A 235 -5.18 -4.47 -12.21
C THR A 235 -3.98 -3.63 -11.77
N VAL A 236 -2.85 -3.68 -12.48
CA VAL A 236 -1.65 -2.90 -12.12
C VAL A 236 -1.48 -1.72 -13.06
N VAL A 237 -1.44 -0.51 -12.51
CA VAL A 237 -1.18 0.74 -13.22
C VAL A 237 0.15 1.32 -12.74
N VAL A 238 1.08 1.52 -13.65
CA VAL A 238 2.40 2.11 -13.39
C VAL A 238 2.39 3.55 -13.91
N TYR A 239 2.45 4.50 -12.99
CA TYR A 239 2.32 5.92 -13.28
C TYR A 239 3.68 6.58 -13.56
N GLY A 240 3.76 7.43 -14.58
CA GLY A 240 4.99 8.14 -14.95
C GLY A 240 5.94 7.27 -15.74
N SER A 241 5.57 6.94 -16.98
CA SER A 241 6.24 5.96 -17.83
C SER A 241 7.71 6.32 -18.10
N ASP A 242 8.01 7.61 -18.26
CA ASP A 242 9.36 8.14 -18.47
C ASP A 242 10.31 7.86 -17.28
N TYR A 243 9.81 7.96 -16.04
CA TYR A 243 10.57 7.59 -14.85
C TYR A 243 10.94 6.10 -14.87
N TRP A 244 9.95 5.23 -15.08
CA TRP A 244 10.14 3.79 -14.96
C TRP A 244 10.98 3.19 -16.10
N LYS A 245 10.83 3.69 -17.33
CA LYS A 245 11.68 3.28 -18.47
C LYS A 245 13.17 3.60 -18.25
N ARG A 246 13.48 4.60 -17.41
CA ARG A 246 14.87 4.89 -16.98
C ARG A 246 15.33 4.01 -15.82
N VAL A 247 14.42 3.59 -14.94
CA VAL A 247 14.74 2.75 -13.77
C VAL A 247 15.02 1.31 -14.19
N PHE A 248 14.20 0.74 -15.06
CA PHE A 248 14.35 -0.62 -15.55
C PHE A 248 13.82 -0.80 -16.97
N ASN A 249 14.47 -1.66 -17.75
CA ASN A 249 14.07 -1.97 -19.11
C ASN A 249 13.41 -3.35 -19.15
N ILE A 250 12.09 -3.37 -19.29
CA ILE A 250 11.29 -4.60 -19.34
C ILE A 250 11.57 -5.39 -20.62
N GLN A 251 11.79 -4.70 -21.73
CA GLN A 251 12.11 -5.35 -23.00
C GLN A 251 13.41 -6.16 -22.88
N ALA A 252 14.39 -5.68 -22.12
CA ALA A 252 15.60 -6.44 -21.87
C ALA A 252 15.34 -7.76 -21.13
N LEU A 253 14.33 -7.82 -20.25
CA LEU A 253 13.92 -9.07 -19.58
C LEU A 253 13.25 -10.05 -20.57
N VAL A 254 12.47 -9.53 -21.52
CA VAL A 254 11.85 -10.34 -22.58
C VAL A 254 12.91 -10.86 -23.55
N ASP A 255 13.78 -9.98 -24.05
CA ASP A 255 14.81 -10.30 -25.05
C ASP A 255 15.82 -11.34 -24.53
N THR A 256 16.09 -11.31 -23.21
CA THR A 256 16.99 -12.28 -22.56
C THR A 256 16.28 -13.58 -22.14
N GLY A 257 14.96 -13.66 -22.31
CA GLY A 257 14.15 -14.81 -21.91
C GLY A 257 13.94 -14.96 -20.40
N ALA A 258 14.13 -13.89 -19.63
CA ALA A 258 13.89 -13.88 -18.18
C ALA A 258 12.40 -13.82 -17.83
N ILE A 259 11.57 -13.25 -18.71
CA ILE A 259 10.10 -13.25 -18.65
C ILE A 259 9.49 -13.58 -20.01
N SER A 260 8.23 -14.01 -20.03
CA SER A 260 7.47 -14.24 -21.27
C SER A 260 7.08 -12.90 -21.93
N PRO A 261 6.96 -12.82 -23.27
CA PRO A 261 6.41 -11.64 -23.93
C PRO A 261 5.03 -11.22 -23.40
N ASP A 262 4.20 -12.18 -22.98
CA ASP A 262 2.87 -11.91 -22.42
C ASP A 262 2.92 -11.25 -21.03
N ASP A 263 4.04 -11.39 -20.29
CA ASP A 263 4.21 -10.80 -18.96
C ASP A 263 4.26 -9.27 -19.01
N VAL A 264 4.53 -8.67 -20.18
CA VAL A 264 4.46 -7.22 -20.39
C VAL A 264 3.03 -6.70 -20.21
N ALA A 265 2.02 -7.55 -20.42
CA ALA A 265 0.61 -7.19 -20.22
C ALA A 265 0.16 -7.24 -18.75
N LEU A 266 1.03 -7.64 -17.81
CA LEU A 266 0.69 -7.71 -16.37
C LEU A 266 0.42 -6.33 -15.75
N PHE A 267 0.87 -5.24 -16.39
CA PHE A 267 0.61 -3.88 -15.95
C PHE A 267 0.43 -2.95 -17.15
N GLN A 268 -0.09 -1.76 -16.90
CA GLN A 268 -0.29 -0.72 -17.91
C GLN A 268 0.36 0.58 -17.46
N PHE A 269 0.98 1.31 -18.38
CA PHE A 269 1.48 2.65 -18.10
C PHE A 269 0.36 3.68 -18.18
N ALA A 270 0.45 4.73 -17.36
CA ALA A 270 -0.36 5.93 -17.46
C ALA A 270 0.49 7.16 -17.12
N ASP A 271 0.24 8.28 -17.79
CA ASP A 271 1.02 9.52 -17.59
C ASP A 271 0.15 10.69 -17.10
N THR A 272 -1.17 10.50 -17.04
CA THR A 272 -2.15 11.43 -16.46
C THR A 272 -3.10 10.75 -15.46
N PRO A 273 -3.68 11.49 -14.49
CA PRO A 273 -4.65 10.92 -13.56
C PRO A 273 -5.90 10.35 -14.26
N GLU A 274 -6.33 10.99 -15.34
CA GLU A 274 -7.48 10.55 -16.14
C GLU A 274 -7.24 9.20 -16.81
N GLU A 275 -6.10 9.03 -17.47
CA GLU A 275 -5.70 7.75 -18.08
C GLU A 275 -5.60 6.65 -17.03
N ALA A 276 -4.92 6.94 -15.92
CA ALA A 276 -4.79 5.98 -14.83
C ALA A 276 -6.15 5.58 -14.24
N PHE A 277 -7.06 6.54 -14.08
CA PHE A 277 -8.41 6.31 -13.60
C PHE A 277 -9.22 5.43 -14.55
N GLU A 278 -9.18 5.68 -15.86
CA GLU A 278 -9.91 4.85 -16.82
C GLU A 278 -9.34 3.43 -16.89
N CYS A 279 -8.00 3.26 -16.84
CA CYS A 279 -7.38 1.93 -16.71
C CYS A 279 -7.87 1.17 -15.47
N LEU A 280 -7.90 1.84 -14.32
CA LEU A 280 -8.39 1.26 -13.07
C LEU A 280 -9.86 0.90 -13.16
N LYS A 281 -10.70 1.84 -13.61
CA LYS A 281 -12.15 1.66 -13.71
C LYS A 281 -12.50 0.52 -14.67
N GLN A 282 -11.86 0.45 -15.82
CA GLN A 282 -12.04 -0.64 -16.78
C GLN A 282 -11.64 -1.97 -16.14
N GLY A 283 -10.41 -2.09 -15.63
CA GLY A 283 -9.93 -3.35 -15.06
C GLY A 283 -10.74 -3.80 -13.84
N LEU A 284 -11.13 -2.88 -12.95
CA LEU A 284 -11.97 -3.20 -11.79
C LEU A 284 -13.38 -3.62 -12.21
N THR A 285 -13.94 -2.99 -13.25
CA THR A 285 -15.26 -3.33 -13.78
C THR A 285 -15.27 -4.72 -14.41
N GLU A 286 -14.34 -4.99 -15.32
CA GLU A 286 -14.23 -6.26 -16.04
C GLU A 286 -13.89 -7.43 -15.11
N ASN A 287 -12.95 -7.22 -14.19
CA ASN A 287 -12.45 -8.31 -13.35
C ASN A 287 -13.32 -8.57 -12.12
N TYR A 288 -14.13 -7.60 -11.64
CA TYR A 288 -14.84 -7.72 -10.37
C TYR A 288 -16.31 -7.28 -10.39
N LEU A 289 -16.68 -6.19 -11.06
CA LEU A 289 -18.08 -5.73 -11.04
C LEU A 289 -18.98 -6.56 -11.95
N ILE A 290 -18.55 -6.83 -13.19
CA ILE A 290 -19.32 -7.63 -14.16
C ILE A 290 -19.50 -9.09 -13.67
N PRO A 291 -18.45 -9.81 -13.24
CA PRO A 291 -18.60 -11.19 -12.77
C PRO A 291 -19.52 -11.33 -11.55
N GLU A 292 -19.52 -10.33 -10.65
CA GLU A 292 -20.42 -10.30 -9.50
C GLU A 292 -21.88 -10.04 -9.92
N ALA A 293 -22.11 -9.11 -10.84
CA ALA A 293 -23.44 -8.80 -11.37
C ALA A 293 -24.03 -9.97 -12.19
N ALA A 294 -23.19 -10.74 -12.88
CA ALA A 294 -23.57 -11.89 -13.71
C ALA A 294 -24.03 -13.13 -12.92
N GLY A 295 -24.07 -13.07 -11.58
CA GLY A 295 -24.71 -14.11 -10.79
C GLY A 295 -23.80 -15.25 -10.33
N SER A 296 -22.52 -14.96 -10.06
CA SER A 296 -21.78 -15.77 -9.08
C SER A 296 -22.34 -15.48 -7.69
N ARG A 297 -23.56 -15.98 -7.39
CA ARG A 297 -24.07 -16.06 -6.03
C ARG A 297 -23.00 -16.80 -5.23
N ARG A 298 -22.30 -16.09 -4.34
CA ARG A 298 -21.62 -16.78 -3.23
C ARG A 298 -22.69 -17.66 -2.57
N PRO A 299 -22.42 -18.95 -2.32
CA PRO A 299 -23.40 -19.80 -1.71
C PRO A 299 -23.91 -19.14 -0.42
N GLU A 300 -25.23 -19.05 -0.28
CA GLU A 300 -25.84 -18.69 1.01
C GLU A 300 -25.30 -19.66 2.05
N VAL A 301 -24.56 -19.12 3.01
CA VAL A 301 -23.86 -19.88 4.04
C VAL A 301 -24.90 -20.57 4.93
N SER A 302 -24.85 -21.90 4.97
CA SER A 302 -25.59 -22.68 5.97
C SER A 302 -25.13 -22.27 7.37
N THR A 303 -26.07 -21.90 8.24
CA THR A 303 -25.81 -21.64 9.65
C THR A 303 -25.46 -22.94 10.36
N ASP A 304 -24.16 -23.23 10.46
CA ASP A 304 -23.63 -24.28 11.33
C ASP A 304 -23.62 -23.77 12.79
N PRO A 305 -24.33 -24.41 13.74
CA PRO A 305 -24.55 -23.88 15.08
C PRO A 305 -23.30 -23.78 15.98
N GLU A 306 -22.13 -24.27 15.55
CA GLU A 306 -20.88 -24.18 16.32
C GLU A 306 -19.99 -22.97 15.96
N LEU A 307 -20.36 -22.16 14.95
CA LEU A 307 -19.66 -20.93 14.58
C LEU A 307 -20.37 -19.68 15.13
N LEU A 308 -19.60 -18.70 15.61
CA LEU A 308 -20.13 -17.37 15.95
C LEU A 308 -21.01 -16.87 14.79
N PRO A 309 -22.26 -16.46 15.04
CA PRO A 309 -23.19 -16.14 13.97
C PRO A 309 -22.63 -15.03 13.08
N GLY A 310 -22.41 -15.35 11.80
CA GLY A 310 -21.94 -14.42 10.77
C GLY A 310 -20.49 -14.59 10.30
N VAL A 311 -19.80 -15.68 10.64
CA VAL A 311 -18.44 -15.97 10.12
C VAL A 311 -18.51 -17.16 9.16
N SER A 312 -18.23 -16.95 7.88
CA SER A 312 -18.11 -18.07 6.92
C SER A 312 -16.72 -18.72 7.01
N ILE A 313 -16.61 -20.01 6.69
CA ILE A 313 -15.32 -20.75 6.67
C ILE A 313 -14.33 -20.10 5.69
N GLU A 314 -14.83 -19.52 4.60
CA GLU A 314 -14.06 -18.76 3.61
C GLU A 314 -13.58 -17.39 4.15
N GLU A 315 -14.25 -16.81 5.15
CA GLU A 315 -13.78 -15.61 5.87
C GLU A 315 -12.70 -15.91 6.93
N ILE A 316 -12.48 -17.18 7.27
CA ILE A 316 -11.47 -17.65 8.24
C ILE A 316 -10.19 -18.11 7.52
N LEU A 317 -10.29 -18.54 6.27
CA LEU A 317 -9.15 -19.05 5.51
C LEU A 317 -8.20 -17.90 5.06
N PRO A 318 -6.87 -18.15 5.02
CA PRO A 318 -5.87 -17.27 4.39
C PRO A 318 -6.23 -17.00 2.91
N PRO A 319 -5.56 -16.09 2.17
CA PRO A 319 -5.98 -15.68 0.82
C PRO A 319 -6.47 -16.84 -0.03
N ASP A 320 -7.39 -16.56 -0.97
CA ASP A 320 -7.57 -17.42 -2.13
C ASP A 320 -6.23 -17.53 -2.88
N VAL A 321 -5.33 -18.33 -2.32
CA VAL A 321 -4.12 -18.82 -2.94
C VAL A 321 -4.68 -19.76 -3.98
N ALA A 322 -4.48 -19.41 -5.24
CA ALA A 322 -4.99 -20.28 -6.30
C ALA A 322 -4.46 -21.70 -6.05
N ARG A 323 -5.32 -22.70 -6.25
CA ARG A 323 -4.86 -24.09 -6.21
C ARG A 323 -3.70 -24.18 -7.20
N THR A 324 -2.51 -24.54 -6.71
CA THR A 324 -1.35 -24.69 -7.58
C THR A 324 -1.69 -25.78 -8.58
N ARG A 325 -1.93 -25.39 -9.84
CA ARG A 325 -2.18 -26.35 -10.91
C ARG A 325 -0.89 -27.14 -11.09
N ARG A 326 -0.99 -28.47 -10.95
CA ARG A 326 0.07 -29.39 -11.37
C ARG A 326 -0.01 -29.59 -12.88
#